data_AF-X0T0C3-F1
#
_entry.id   AF-X0T0C3-F1
#
_cell.length_a   1.000
_cell.length_b   1.000
_cell.length_c   1.000
_cell.angle_alpha   90.00
_cell.angle_beta   90.00
_cell.angle_gamma   90.00
#
_symmetry.space_group_name_H-M   'P 1'
#
loop_
_entity.id
_entity.type
_entity.pdbx_description
1 polymer ?
#
loop_
_entity_poly.entity_id
_entity_poly.type
_entity_poly.pdbx_seq_one_letter_code
_entity_poly.pdbx_strand_id
1 'polypeptide(L)' 'MGKTEENLQAAFAGESQARNKYTYFAEAARKEGYHYIAKMFEESAENEKQHAKNEFELINGIGDTIAN' A
#
# COMPACT_ATOMS: atom_id res chain seq x y z
N MET A 1 -9.28 -10.20 19.46
CA MET A 1 -8.20 -10.36 18.49
C MET A 1 -6.90 -10.46 19.27
N GLY A 2 -5.90 -11.20 18.76
CA GLY A 2 -4.58 -11.20 19.41
C GLY A 2 -3.85 -9.90 19.12
N LYS A 3 -2.95 -9.45 20.01
CA LYS A 3 -2.12 -8.25 19.78
C LYS A 3 -1.41 -8.30 18.42
N THR A 4 -1.01 -9.50 17.96
CA THR A 4 -0.39 -9.70 16.64
C THR A 4 -1.35 -9.40 15.48
N GLU A 5 -2.59 -9.85 15.56
CA GLU A 5 -3.60 -9.63 14.52
C GLU A 5 -3.97 -8.14 14.41
N GLU A 6 -4.18 -7.47 15.55
CA GLU A 6 -4.43 -6.03 15.61
C GLU A 6 -3.25 -5.23 15.03
N ASN A 7 -2.01 -5.64 15.33
CA ASN A 7 -0.82 -5.03 14.74
C ASN A 7 -0.74 -5.22 13.23
N LEU A 8 -1.08 -6.42 12.72
CA LEU A 8 -1.09 -6.69 11.27
C LEU A 8 -2.17 -5.89 10.54
N GLN A 9 -3.36 -5.74 11.14
CA GLN A 9 -4.40 -4.87 10.60
C GLN A 9 -3.98 -3.40 10.57
N ALA A 10 -3.33 -2.92 11.63
CA ALA A 10 -2.80 -1.57 11.69
C ALA A 10 -1.68 -1.34 10.64
N ALA A 11 -0.80 -2.33 10.45
CA ALA A 11 0.24 -2.31 9.42
C ALA A 11 -0.37 -2.26 8.02
N PHE A 12 -1.31 -3.17 7.69
CA PHE A 12 -2.03 -3.16 6.41
C PHE A 12 -2.67 -1.79 6.12
N ALA A 13 -3.32 -1.19 7.11
CA ALA A 13 -3.92 0.13 6.98
C ALA A 13 -2.87 1.23 6.76
N GLY A 14 -1.74 1.16 7.46
CA GLY A 14 -0.62 2.09 7.31
C GLY A 14 0.02 2.03 5.93
N GLU A 15 0.37 0.83 5.47
CA GLU A 15 0.99 0.62 4.16
C GLU A 15 0.05 0.97 3.01
N SER A 16 -1.25 0.69 3.16
CA SER A 16 -2.27 1.13 2.21
C SER A 16 -2.38 2.66 2.11
N GLN A 17 -2.25 3.38 3.23
CA GLN A 17 -2.21 4.84 3.25
C GLN A 17 -0.92 5.37 2.60
N ALA A 18 0.23 4.77 2.91
CA ALA A 18 1.52 5.13 2.34
C ALA A 18 1.54 4.96 0.81
N ARG A 19 1.05 3.81 0.30
CA ARG A 19 0.85 3.56 -1.13
C ARG A 19 0.06 4.69 -1.81
N ASN A 20 -1.10 5.04 -1.26
CA ASN A 20 -1.96 6.07 -1.83
C ASN A 20 -1.28 7.43 -1.83
N LYS A 21 -0.60 7.78 -0.72
CA LYS A 21 0.19 9.00 -0.61
C LYS A 21 1.26 9.08 -1.71
N TYR A 22 2.05 8.03 -1.89
CA TYR A 22 3.07 7.99 -2.94
C TYR A 22 2.47 8.09 -4.34
N THR A 23 1.33 7.44 -4.58
CA THR A 23 0.60 7.56 -5.87
C THR A 23 0.20 9.01 -6.15
N TYR A 24 -0.33 9.74 -5.17
CA TYR A 24 -0.71 11.15 -5.34
C TYR A 24 0.50 12.05 -5.62
N PHE A 25 1.63 11.80 -4.95
CA PHE A 25 2.86 12.55 -5.20
C PHE A 25 3.50 12.20 -6.55
N ALA A 26 3.37 10.97 -7.03
CA ALA A 26 3.78 10.62 -8.39
C ALA A 26 3.00 11.44 -9.42
N GLU A 27 1.67 11.55 -9.27
CA GLU A 27 0.82 12.36 -10.15
C GLU A 27 1.19 13.85 -10.11
N ALA A 28 1.43 14.40 -8.92
CA ALA A 28 1.88 15.78 -8.75
C ALA A 28 3.23 16.01 -9.45
N ALA A 29 4.22 15.13 -9.19
CA ALA A 29 5.53 15.21 -9.82
C ALA A 29 5.48 15.11 -11.35
N ARG A 30 4.56 14.30 -11.92
CA ARG A 30 4.33 14.27 -13.37
C ARG A 30 3.81 15.60 -13.92
N LYS A 31 2.86 16.23 -13.22
CA LYS A 31 2.29 17.53 -13.62
C LYS A 31 3.33 18.66 -13.56
N GLU A 32 4.26 18.58 -12.62
CA GLU A 32 5.36 19.53 -12.46
C GLU A 32 6.54 19.27 -13.42
N GLY A 33 6.51 18.18 -14.19
CA GLY A 33 7.56 17.80 -15.15
C GLY A 33 8.72 16.99 -14.55
N TYR A 34 8.65 16.63 -13.26
CA TYR A 34 9.64 15.81 -12.57
C TYR A 34 9.44 14.30 -12.82
N HIS A 35 9.57 13.87 -14.08
CA HIS A 35 9.26 12.49 -14.48
C HIS A 35 10.10 11.41 -13.77
N TYR A 36 11.37 11.68 -13.47
CA TYR A 36 12.21 10.72 -12.73
C TYR A 36 11.74 10.58 -11.27
N ILE A 37 11.40 11.69 -10.61
CA ILE A 37 10.87 11.68 -9.25
C ILE A 37 9.51 10.98 -9.20
N ALA A 38 8.65 11.21 -10.19
CA ALA A 38 7.39 10.48 -10.30
C ALA A 38 7.59 8.96 -10.35
N LYS A 39 8.58 8.47 -11.11
CA LYS A 39 8.91 7.03 -11.14
C LYS A 39 9.36 6.51 -9.77
N MET A 40 10.16 7.27 -9.03
CA MET A 40 10.58 6.86 -7.67
C MET A 40 9.39 6.75 -6.71
N PHE A 41 8.42 7.66 -6.82
CA PHE A 41 7.18 7.55 -6.04
C PHE A 41 6.32 6.36 -6.48
N GLU A 42 6.22 6.06 -7.77
CA GLU A 42 5.52 4.88 -8.28
C GLU A 42 6.15 3.57 -7.79
N GLU A 43 7.48 3.48 -7.83
CA GLU A 43 8.22 2.33 -7.30
C GLU A 43 7.99 2.16 -5.79
N SER A 44 7.98 3.27 -5.04
CA SER A 44 7.67 3.24 -3.61
C SER A 44 6.22 2.80 -3.34
N ALA A 45 5.26 3.30 -4.12
CA ALA A 45 3.85 2.88 -4.01
C ALA A 45 3.67 1.38 -4.30
N GLU A 46 4.44 0.82 -5.24
CA GLU A 46 4.42 -0.61 -5.55
C GLU A 46 5.01 -1.44 -4.40
N ASN A 47 6.07 -0.97 -3.75
CA ASN A 47 6.64 -1.62 -2.57
C ASN A 47 5.62 -1.67 -1.42
N GLU A 48 4.96 -0.54 -1.10
CA GLU A 48 3.95 -0.54 -0.02
C GLU A 48 2.71 -1.36 -0.37
N LYS A 49 2.38 -1.49 -1.66
CA LYS A 49 1.34 -2.44 -2.10
C LYS A 49 1.73 -3.87 -1.75
N GLN A 50 3.00 -4.24 -1.94
CA GLN A 50 3.47 -5.59 -1.63
C GLN A 50 3.55 -5.83 -0.13
N HIS A 51 3.99 -4.85 0.67
CA HIS A 51 3.91 -4.92 2.13
C HIS A 51 2.46 -5.14 2.59
N ALA A 52 1.56 -4.22 2.22
CA ALA A 52 0.14 -4.30 2.55
C ALA A 52 -0.47 -5.67 2.20
N LYS A 53 -0.15 -6.19 1.00
CA LYS A 53 -0.60 -7.52 0.58
C LYS A 53 -0.11 -8.61 1.52
N ASN A 54 1.17 -8.61 1.89
CA ASN A 54 1.75 -9.61 2.79
C ASN A 54 1.08 -9.57 4.18
N GLU A 55 0.87 -8.38 4.76
CA GLU A 55 0.18 -8.28 6.06
C GLU A 55 -1.27 -8.76 5.97
N PHE A 56 -1.95 -8.45 4.88
CA PHE A 56 -3.34 -8.87 4.65
C PHE A 56 -3.46 -10.39 4.46
N GLU A 57 -2.49 -11.02 3.78
CA GLU A 57 -2.39 -12.47 3.66
C GLU A 57 -2.18 -13.15 5.03
N LEU A 58 -1.35 -12.58 5.91
CA LEU A 58 -1.08 -13.14 7.25
C LEU A 58 -2.31 -13.16 8.16
N ILE A 59 -3.31 -12.31 7.90
CA ILE A 59 -4.60 -12.31 8.61
C ILE A 59 -5.71 -13.02 7.82
N ASN A 60 -5.36 -13.80 6.78
CA ASN A 60 -6.28 -14.48 5.87
C ASN A 60 -7.31 -13.53 5.22
N GLY A 61 -6.90 -12.29 4.95
CA GLY A 61 -7.78 -11.27 4.38
C GLY A 61 -8.13 -11.52 2.91
N ILE A 62 -7.30 -12.27 2.18
CA ILE A 62 -7.60 -12.68 0.80
C ILE A 62 -8.40 -13.98 0.83
N GLY A 63 -9.73 -13.85 0.74
CA GLY A 63 -10.67 -14.96 0.69
C GLY A 63 -11.30 -15.17 -0.69
N ASP A 64 -12.47 -15.80 -0.71
CA ASP A 64 -13.22 -16.04 -1.94
C ASP A 64 -13.79 -14.75 -2.54
N THR A 65 -13.71 -14.63 -3.87
CA THR A 65 -14.22 -13.45 -4.61
C THR A 65 -15.72 -13.20 -4.39
N ILE A 66 -16.51 -14.22 -4.08
CA ILE A 66 -17.95 -14.05 -3.81
C ILE A 66 -18.20 -13.42 -2.43
N ALA A 67 -17.26 -13.58 -1.50
CA ALA A 67 -17.43 -13.19 -0.10
C ALA A 67 -16.97 -11.75 0.21
N ASN A 68 -16.37 -11.02 -0.74
CA ASN A 68 -15.69 -9.73 -0.52
C ASN A 68 -16.10 -8.68 -1.55
#